data_AF-A0A7S7LT22-F1
#
_entry.id   AF-A0A7S7LT22-F1
#
_cell.length_a   1.000
_cell.length_b   1.000
_cell.length_c   1.000
_cell.angle_alpha   90.00
_cell.angle_beta   90.00
_cell.angle_gamma   90.00
#
_symmetry.space_group_name_H-M   'P 1'
#
loop_
_entity.id
_entity.type
_entity.pdbx_description
1 polymer ?
#
loop_
_entity_poly.entity_id
_entity_poly.type
_entity_poly.pdbx_seq_one_letter_code
_entity_poly.pdbx_strand_id
1 'polypeptide(L)'
;MTKIYVWSLFTRLFHILLVIAVGVVFVLAEFENLLSYHAIVGYTIGLLFLFRIIWGFMDVRYSKFKDFNFNLKDLIEYMFGLFGEKKEYMGHNPASSWAIVAMIILGLASVVTGVVVYGTQEGMGLLSFLNISLFKDMDFFEDVHELFSNAFMGVIFIHVAGVVIDKLLHKSKAVESMVDGYKYGDEKSLKLTLLQKLFGVLWIASSIFLLIYLLSNPSNVLVADNNRAVNYKVEHKLFYDECVSCHTLYPPNLLPSSSWVKMMDNETTAQ
;
A
#
# COMPACT_ATOMS: atom_id res chain seq x y z
N MET A 1 -8.03 -5.63 38.30
CA MET A 1 -7.88 -5.19 36.90
C MET A 1 -9.10 -4.39 36.46
N THR A 2 -8.90 -3.15 36.03
CA THR A 2 -9.96 -2.26 35.54
C THR A 2 -9.95 -2.19 34.02
N LYS A 3 -11.08 -1.84 33.38
CA LYS A 3 -11.13 -1.63 31.92
C LYS A 3 -10.47 -0.29 31.59
N ILE A 4 -9.36 -0.32 30.85
CA ILE A 4 -8.59 0.88 30.47
C ILE A 4 -8.63 1.10 28.96
N TYR A 5 -8.67 2.36 28.53
CA TYR A 5 -8.62 2.72 27.11
C TYR A 5 -7.16 2.75 26.64
N VAL A 6 -6.81 1.94 25.66
CA VAL A 6 -5.43 1.77 25.17
C VAL A 6 -5.30 2.32 23.75
N TRP A 7 -6.23 1.95 22.86
CA TRP A 7 -6.16 2.31 21.45
C TRP A 7 -7.17 3.40 21.11
N SER A 8 -6.65 4.55 20.69
CA SER A 8 -7.50 5.65 20.25
C SER A 8 -8.40 5.25 19.08
N LEU A 9 -9.57 5.89 18.96
CA LEU A 9 -10.47 5.70 17.83
C LEU A 9 -9.76 5.94 16.50
N PHE A 10 -8.93 6.99 16.42
CA PHE A 10 -8.19 7.33 15.20
C PHE A 10 -7.16 6.27 14.82
N THR A 11 -6.47 5.69 15.81
CA THR A 11 -5.54 4.57 15.58
C THR A 11 -6.27 3.33 15.06
N ARG A 12 -7.46 3.04 15.60
CA ARG A 12 -8.29 1.91 15.14
C ARG A 12 -8.83 2.14 13.73
N LEU A 13 -9.34 3.33 13.43
CA LEU A 13 -9.81 3.70 12.09
C LEU A 13 -8.67 3.65 11.07
N PHE A 14 -7.50 4.21 11.39
CA PHE A 14 -6.29 4.06 10.57
C PHE A 14 -5.98 2.59 10.30
N HIS A 15 -5.98 1.74 11.33
CA HIS A 15 -5.64 0.33 11.18
C HIS A 15 -6.62 -0.39 10.25
N ILE A 16 -7.93 -0.18 10.42
CA ILE A 16 -8.94 -0.80 9.55
C ILE A 16 -8.82 -0.29 8.11
N LEU A 17 -8.65 1.03 7.92
CA LEU A 17 -8.43 1.60 6.60
C LEU A 17 -7.19 1.03 5.94
N LEU A 18 -6.09 0.89 6.68
CA LEU A 18 -4.85 0.32 6.18
C LEU A 18 -5.01 -1.16 5.81
N VAL A 19 -5.66 -1.97 6.66
CA VAL A 19 -5.91 -3.40 6.37
C VAL A 19 -6.75 -3.55 5.10
N ILE A 20 -7.81 -2.75 4.94
CA ILE A 20 -8.64 -2.77 3.73
C ILE A 20 -7.82 -2.33 2.52
N ALA A 21 -7.10 -1.21 2.62
CA ALA A 21 -6.29 -0.69 1.51
C ALA A 21 -5.19 -1.67 1.07
N VAL A 22 -4.50 -2.30 2.02
CA VAL A 22 -3.49 -3.33 1.72
C VAL A 22 -4.12 -4.56 1.08
N GLY A 23 -5.27 -5.03 1.58
CA GLY A 23 -5.99 -6.15 0.96
C GLY A 23 -6.43 -5.83 -0.47
N VAL A 24 -6.92 -4.61 -0.71
CA VAL A 24 -7.31 -4.15 -2.05
C VAL A 24 -6.09 -4.02 -2.96
N VAL A 25 -5.03 -3.34 -2.54
CA VAL A 25 -3.84 -3.12 -3.39
C VAL A 25 -3.16 -4.44 -3.77
N PHE A 26 -3.17 -5.41 -2.86
CA PHE A 26 -2.67 -6.77 -3.12
C PHE A 26 -3.45 -7.47 -4.23
N VAL A 27 -4.79 -7.40 -4.19
CA VAL A 27 -5.63 -7.99 -5.25
C VAL A 27 -5.48 -7.23 -6.57
N LEU A 28 -5.41 -5.90 -6.53
CA LEU A 28 -5.28 -5.08 -7.73
C LEU A 28 -3.96 -5.32 -8.47
N ALA A 29 -2.90 -5.74 -7.76
CA ALA A 29 -1.60 -6.04 -8.36
C ALA A 29 -1.65 -7.18 -9.40
N GLU A 30 -2.64 -8.08 -9.30
CA GLU A 30 -2.80 -9.22 -10.22
C GLU A 30 -3.44 -8.84 -11.57
N PHE A 31 -3.88 -7.59 -11.74
CA PHE A 31 -4.65 -7.15 -12.91
C PHE A 31 -4.02 -5.91 -13.54
N GLU A 32 -3.32 -6.08 -14.66
CA GLU A 32 -2.69 -4.99 -15.43
C GLU A 32 -3.68 -3.87 -15.77
N ASN A 33 -4.91 -4.22 -16.17
CA ASN A 33 -5.95 -3.24 -16.52
C ASN A 33 -6.48 -2.43 -15.31
N LEU A 34 -6.05 -2.77 -14.08
CA LEU A 34 -6.40 -2.06 -12.85
C LEU A 34 -5.19 -1.32 -12.25
N LEU A 35 -4.09 -1.16 -12.99
CA LEU A 35 -2.86 -0.52 -12.52
C LEU A 35 -3.08 0.90 -11.96
N SER A 36 -3.92 1.72 -12.61
CA SER A 36 -4.24 3.05 -12.07
C SER A 36 -4.95 2.97 -10.72
N TYR A 37 -5.83 1.99 -10.50
CA TYR A 37 -6.46 1.77 -9.19
C TYR A 37 -5.44 1.28 -8.16
N HIS A 38 -4.51 0.40 -8.55
CA HIS A 38 -3.41 -0.02 -7.70
C HIS A 38 -2.60 1.20 -7.22
N ALA A 39 -2.20 2.08 -8.14
CA ALA A 39 -1.48 3.32 -7.82
C ALA A 39 -2.29 4.25 -6.90
N ILE A 40 -3.60 4.45 -7.15
CA ILE A 40 -4.49 5.25 -6.31
C ILE A 40 -4.50 4.76 -4.85
N VAL A 41 -4.65 3.44 -4.67
CA VAL A 41 -4.65 2.84 -3.33
C VAL A 41 -3.27 2.93 -2.70
N GLY A 42 -2.19 2.76 -3.49
CA GLY A 42 -0.80 2.96 -3.07
C GLY A 42 -0.55 4.38 -2.52
N TYR A 43 -0.98 5.43 -3.23
CA TYR A 43 -0.91 6.81 -2.74
C TYR A 43 -1.67 7.02 -1.43
N THR A 44 -2.85 6.39 -1.31
CA THR A 44 -3.66 6.44 -0.09
C THR A 44 -2.95 5.78 1.09
N ILE A 45 -2.33 4.61 0.88
CA ILE A 45 -1.49 3.93 1.89
C ILE A 45 -0.31 4.81 2.30
N GLY A 46 0.36 5.44 1.34
CA GLY A 46 1.44 6.39 1.59
C GLY A 46 1.00 7.51 2.54
N LEU A 47 -0.14 8.14 2.26
CA LEU A 47 -0.68 9.19 3.12
C LEU A 47 -1.03 8.67 4.53
N LEU A 48 -1.67 7.49 4.62
CA LEU A 48 -1.98 6.85 5.90
C LEU A 48 -0.71 6.64 6.75
N PHE A 49 0.39 6.18 6.14
CA PHE A 49 1.66 6.00 6.85
C PHE A 49 2.33 7.31 7.24
N LEU A 50 2.30 8.35 6.39
CA LEU A 50 2.87 9.66 6.72
C LEU A 50 2.20 10.25 7.98
N PHE A 51 0.88 10.23 8.05
CA PHE A 51 0.16 10.64 9.25
C PHE A 51 0.43 9.71 10.44
N ARG A 52 0.61 8.40 10.23
CA ARG A 52 0.97 7.46 11.31
C ARG A 52 2.31 7.79 11.94
N ILE A 53 3.29 8.19 11.12
CA ILE A 53 4.62 8.62 11.59
C ILE A 53 4.46 9.85 12.48
N ILE A 54 3.74 10.88 12.01
CA ILE A 54 3.49 12.08 12.81
C ILE A 54 2.77 11.71 14.13
N TRP A 55 1.73 10.87 14.07
CA TRP A 55 1.04 10.34 15.26
C TRP A 55 1.97 9.61 16.23
N GLY A 56 3.00 8.93 15.72
CA GLY A 56 4.01 8.23 16.51
C GLY A 56 4.99 9.17 17.23
N PHE A 57 5.11 10.43 16.78
CA PHE A 57 5.87 11.47 17.47
C PHE A 57 5.00 12.35 18.37
N MET A 58 3.69 12.39 18.14
CA MET A 58 2.76 13.00 19.10
C MET A 58 2.79 12.20 20.40
N ASP A 59 2.71 12.88 21.55
CA ASP A 59 2.70 12.25 22.89
C ASP A 59 1.38 11.51 23.19
N VAL A 60 1.01 10.58 22.31
CA VAL A 60 -0.16 9.71 22.43
C VAL A 60 0.29 8.41 23.07
N ARG A 61 -0.09 8.22 24.33
CA ARG A 61 0.26 7.02 25.10
C ARG A 61 -0.10 5.74 24.34
N TYR A 62 0.77 4.73 24.45
CA TYR A 62 0.72 3.44 23.78
C TYR A 62 0.94 3.50 22.26
N SER A 63 0.84 4.67 21.63
CA SER A 63 0.96 4.85 20.17
C SER A 63 2.24 5.56 19.74
N LYS A 64 2.92 6.27 20.64
CA LYS A 64 4.17 6.98 20.36
C LYS A 64 5.35 6.01 20.27
N PHE A 65 6.30 6.29 19.40
CA PHE A 65 7.47 5.43 19.19
C PHE A 65 8.34 5.29 20.43
N LYS A 66 8.30 6.24 21.36
CA LYS A 66 9.00 6.13 22.66
C LYS A 66 8.44 5.03 23.57
N ASP A 67 7.20 4.59 23.35
CA ASP A 67 6.59 3.49 24.12
C ASP A 67 6.94 2.11 23.52
N PHE A 68 7.67 2.07 22.40
CA PHE A 68 8.00 0.83 21.70
C PHE A 68 9.24 0.21 22.32
N ASN A 69 9.28 -1.12 22.34
CA ASN A 69 10.43 -1.85 22.85
C ASN A 69 11.28 -2.38 21.69
N PHE A 70 12.44 -1.77 21.49
CA PHE A 70 13.45 -2.17 20.49
C PHE A 70 14.65 -2.90 21.11
N ASN A 71 14.51 -3.46 22.31
CA ASN A 71 15.54 -4.31 22.89
C ASN A 71 15.55 -5.68 22.18
N LEU A 72 16.68 -6.03 21.57
CA LEU A 72 16.82 -7.29 20.82
C LEU A 72 16.69 -8.52 21.73
N LYS A 73 17.17 -8.44 22.98
CA LYS A 73 17.03 -9.53 23.95
C LYS A 73 15.56 -9.80 24.26
N ASP A 74 14.78 -8.74 24.51
CA ASP A 74 13.35 -8.85 24.79
C ASP A 74 12.57 -9.37 23.59
N LEU A 75 13.00 -9.03 22.36
CA LEU A 75 12.44 -9.61 21.14
C LEU A 75 12.68 -11.13 21.07
N ILE A 76 13.94 -11.55 21.27
CA ILE A 76 14.33 -12.97 21.24
C ILE A 76 13.57 -13.73 22.33
N GLU A 77 13.54 -13.21 23.56
CA GLU A 77 12.81 -13.82 24.68
C GLU A 77 11.31 -13.91 24.38
N TYR A 78 10.71 -12.87 23.81
CA TYR A 78 9.30 -12.89 23.40
C TYR A 78 9.02 -13.93 22.32
N MET A 79 9.94 -14.10 21.35
CA MET A 79 9.78 -15.06 20.25
C MET A 79 9.97 -16.52 20.69
N PHE A 80 10.92 -16.80 21.57
CA PHE A 80 11.15 -18.16 22.06
C PHE A 80 10.29 -18.53 23.27
N GLY A 81 9.72 -17.55 23.97
CA GLY A 81 8.77 -17.72 25.06
C GLY A 81 7.34 -18.06 24.64
N LEU A 82 7.07 -18.26 23.34
CA LEU A 82 5.73 -18.51 22.80
C LEU A 82 5.02 -19.76 23.37
N PHE A 83 5.78 -20.71 23.92
CA PHE A 83 5.21 -21.94 24.51
C PHE A 83 5.18 -21.93 26.05
N GLY A 84 5.56 -20.82 26.69
CA GLY A 84 5.59 -20.64 28.14
C GLY A 84 4.58 -19.63 28.67
N GLU A 85 4.67 -19.31 29.97
CA GLU A 85 3.92 -18.18 30.55
C GLU A 85 4.39 -16.88 29.93
N LYS A 86 3.47 -16.17 29.30
CA LYS A 86 3.79 -14.97 28.54
C LYS A 86 3.46 -13.72 29.33
N LYS A 87 4.43 -12.82 29.39
CA LYS A 87 4.22 -11.47 29.96
C LYS A 87 3.13 -10.75 29.16
N GLU A 88 2.12 -10.25 29.85
CA GLU A 88 1.08 -9.44 29.23
C GLU A 88 1.59 -8.02 28.96
N TYR A 89 1.36 -7.51 27.75
CA TYR A 89 1.74 -6.16 27.36
C TYR A 89 0.49 -5.30 27.14
N MET A 90 0.39 -4.18 27.86
CA MET A 90 -0.73 -3.25 27.73
C MET A 90 -0.72 -2.57 26.35
N GLY A 91 0.42 -2.01 25.95
CA GLY A 91 0.65 -1.46 24.61
C GLY A 91 1.17 -2.50 23.62
N HIS A 92 2.26 -2.15 22.96
CA HIS A 92 2.97 -3.03 22.03
C HIS A 92 3.91 -3.98 22.78
N ASN A 93 3.93 -5.24 22.36
CA ASN A 93 4.98 -6.19 22.72
C ASN A 93 6.23 -5.96 21.82
N PRO A 94 7.42 -6.48 22.17
CA PRO A 94 8.64 -6.28 21.39
C PRO A 94 8.48 -6.66 19.91
N ALA A 95 7.92 -7.84 19.60
CA ALA A 95 7.73 -8.26 18.21
C ALA A 95 6.84 -7.29 17.41
N SER A 96 5.75 -6.80 18.01
CA SER A 96 4.86 -5.82 17.38
C SER A 96 5.53 -4.46 17.19
N SER A 97 6.40 -4.04 18.13
CA SER A 97 7.18 -2.80 17.99
C SER A 97 8.10 -2.85 16.75
N TRP A 98 8.84 -3.95 16.58
CA TRP A 98 9.67 -4.16 15.39
C TRP A 98 8.84 -4.27 14.11
N ALA A 99 7.76 -5.07 14.12
CA ALA A 99 6.90 -5.27 12.96
C ALA A 99 6.27 -3.97 12.46
N ILE A 100 5.78 -3.09 13.35
CA ILE A 100 5.18 -1.81 12.97
C ILE A 100 6.19 -0.92 12.24
N VAL A 101 7.42 -0.80 12.76
CA VAL A 101 8.45 0.03 12.12
C VAL A 101 8.86 -0.58 10.78
N ALA A 102 9.05 -1.90 10.71
CA ALA A 102 9.36 -2.59 9.46
C ALA A 102 8.25 -2.36 8.41
N MET A 103 6.97 -2.50 8.79
CA MET A 103 5.83 -2.25 7.90
C MET A 103 5.77 -0.80 7.42
N ILE A 104 6.04 0.19 8.28
CA ILE A 104 6.07 1.60 7.87
C ILE A 104 7.20 1.85 6.87
N ILE A 105 8.40 1.34 7.15
CA ILE A 105 9.58 1.56 6.29
C ILE A 105 9.41 0.88 4.95
N LEU A 106 9.08 -0.42 4.95
CA LEU A 106 8.93 -1.21 3.72
C LEU A 106 7.71 -0.74 2.91
N GLY A 107 6.60 -0.43 3.58
CA GLY A 107 5.41 0.10 2.94
C GLY A 107 5.65 1.46 2.27
N LEU A 108 6.34 2.39 2.94
CA LEU A 108 6.70 3.67 2.32
C LEU A 108 7.73 3.50 1.20
N ALA A 109 8.71 2.60 1.37
CA ALA A 109 9.67 2.29 0.32
C ALA A 109 8.96 1.76 -0.93
N SER A 110 8.04 0.80 -0.76
CA SER A 110 7.19 0.26 -1.83
C SER A 110 6.35 1.34 -2.50
N VAL A 111 5.72 2.25 -1.73
CA VAL A 111 4.99 3.39 -2.32
C VAL A 111 5.92 4.28 -3.14
N VAL A 112 7.08 4.67 -2.61
CA VAL A 112 8.03 5.54 -3.31
C VAL A 112 8.53 4.89 -4.60
N THR A 113 8.93 3.62 -4.55
CA THR A 113 9.41 2.91 -5.73
C THR A 113 8.30 2.65 -6.73
N GLY A 114 7.07 2.41 -6.27
CA GLY A 114 5.89 2.29 -7.14
C GLY A 114 5.60 3.60 -7.88
N VAL A 115 5.74 4.76 -7.23
CA VAL A 115 5.63 6.07 -7.89
C VAL A 115 6.71 6.27 -8.95
N VAL A 116 7.92 5.76 -8.70
CA VAL A 116 9.01 5.78 -9.69
C VAL A 116 8.64 4.93 -10.90
N VAL A 117 8.29 3.67 -10.70
CA VAL A 117 7.89 2.72 -11.77
C VAL A 117 6.73 3.29 -12.60
N TYR A 118 5.67 3.77 -11.93
CA TYR A 118 4.49 4.36 -12.55
C TYR A 118 4.84 5.60 -13.40
N GLY A 119 5.89 6.33 -13.05
CA GLY A 119 6.40 7.43 -13.86
C GLY A 119 7.33 6.99 -15.00
N THR A 120 8.32 6.14 -14.69
CA THR A 120 9.44 5.84 -15.59
C THR A 120 9.10 4.81 -16.66
N GLN A 121 8.33 3.78 -16.33
CA GLN A 121 7.98 2.71 -17.27
C GLN A 121 6.63 2.98 -17.92
N GLU A 122 5.64 3.35 -17.10
CA GLU A 122 4.26 3.56 -17.57
C GLU A 122 4.00 4.96 -18.15
N GLY A 123 4.87 5.94 -17.90
CA GLY A 123 4.65 7.32 -18.38
C GLY A 123 3.47 8.03 -17.71
N MET A 124 3.11 7.62 -16.50
CA MET A 124 1.93 8.11 -15.79
C MET A 124 2.32 8.89 -14.51
N GLY A 125 1.40 9.73 -14.06
CA GLY A 125 1.50 10.41 -12.78
C GLY A 125 2.66 11.41 -12.65
N LEU A 126 3.09 11.62 -11.41
CA LEU A 126 3.97 12.73 -11.01
C LEU A 126 5.34 12.69 -11.67
N LEU A 127 5.86 11.48 -11.92
CA LEU A 127 7.20 11.24 -12.44
C LEU A 127 7.21 10.87 -13.93
N SER A 128 6.11 11.09 -14.64
CA SER A 128 6.00 10.79 -16.08
C SER A 128 7.06 11.48 -16.95
N PHE A 129 7.60 12.62 -16.53
CA PHE A 129 8.70 13.30 -17.20
C PHE A 129 10.01 12.49 -17.23
N LEU A 130 10.11 11.42 -16.44
CA LEU A 130 11.22 10.46 -16.45
C LEU A 130 10.98 9.27 -17.39
N ASN A 131 9.85 9.19 -18.11
CA ASN A 131 9.58 8.17 -19.13
C ASN A 131 10.40 8.42 -20.41
N ILE A 132 11.70 8.20 -20.30
CA ILE A 132 12.65 8.26 -21.41
C ILE A 132 13.09 6.85 -21.79
N SER A 133 13.51 6.65 -23.05
CA SER A 133 13.92 5.33 -23.57
C SER A 133 14.91 4.60 -22.67
N LEU A 134 15.82 5.31 -21.99
CA LEU A 134 16.78 4.68 -21.07
C LEU A 134 16.10 3.99 -19.87
N PHE A 135 15.08 4.61 -19.26
CA PHE A 135 14.45 4.09 -18.04
C PHE A 135 13.23 3.23 -18.32
N LYS A 136 12.64 3.36 -19.51
CA LYS A 136 11.47 2.60 -19.93
C LYS A 136 11.76 1.11 -20.08
N ASP A 137 12.92 0.77 -20.63
CA ASP A 137 13.32 -0.62 -20.91
C ASP A 137 14.14 -1.25 -19.75
N MET A 138 14.19 -0.60 -18.59
CA MET A 138 14.90 -1.09 -17.41
C MET A 138 13.93 -1.71 -16.41
N ASP A 139 13.97 -3.04 -16.28
CA ASP A 139 13.18 -3.79 -15.30
C ASP A 139 13.59 -3.48 -13.84
N PHE A 140 14.76 -2.84 -13.65
CA PHE A 140 15.33 -2.54 -12.33
C PHE A 140 14.36 -1.83 -11.37
N PHE A 141 13.58 -0.86 -11.84
CA PHE A 141 12.67 -0.13 -10.94
C PHE A 141 11.50 -1.00 -10.49
N GLU A 142 10.99 -1.85 -11.39
CA GLU A 142 9.95 -2.83 -11.11
C GLU A 142 10.45 -3.87 -10.11
N ASP A 143 11.63 -4.47 -10.35
CA ASP A 143 12.29 -5.42 -9.44
C ASP A 143 12.44 -4.83 -8.03
N VAL A 144 12.83 -3.56 -7.94
CA VAL A 144 12.98 -2.87 -6.65
C VAL A 144 11.63 -2.64 -5.99
N HIS A 145 10.58 -2.29 -6.75
CA HIS A 145 9.22 -2.18 -6.21
C HIS A 145 8.70 -3.52 -5.70
N GLU A 146 8.88 -4.59 -6.48
CA GLU A 146 8.52 -5.96 -6.10
C GLU A 146 9.27 -6.43 -4.86
N LEU A 147 10.57 -6.13 -4.75
CA LEU A 147 11.36 -6.48 -3.57
C LEU A 147 10.76 -5.86 -2.30
N PHE A 148 10.47 -4.55 -2.33
CA PHE A 148 9.91 -3.87 -1.17
C PHE A 148 8.45 -4.27 -0.89
N SER A 149 7.63 -4.45 -1.92
CA SER A 149 6.22 -4.86 -1.76
C SER A 149 6.12 -6.29 -1.23
N ASN A 150 6.92 -7.23 -1.75
CA ASN A 150 6.98 -8.61 -1.26
C ASN A 150 7.53 -8.69 0.16
N ALA A 151 8.58 -7.92 0.49
CA ALA A 151 9.09 -7.84 1.86
C ALA A 151 8.03 -7.26 2.82
N PHE A 152 7.32 -6.20 2.41
CA PHE A 152 6.23 -5.61 3.17
C PHE A 152 5.11 -6.62 3.44
N MET A 153 4.66 -7.34 2.41
CA MET A 153 3.67 -8.41 2.53
C MET A 153 4.14 -9.54 3.43
N GLY A 154 5.41 -9.95 3.32
CA GLY A 154 6.02 -10.94 4.20
C GLY A 154 5.91 -10.55 5.69
N VAL A 155 6.21 -9.29 6.03
CA VAL A 155 6.07 -8.79 7.40
C VAL A 155 4.59 -8.76 7.84
N ILE A 156 3.67 -8.37 6.94
CA ILE A 156 2.23 -8.41 7.23
C ILE A 156 1.78 -9.85 7.56
N PHE A 157 2.17 -10.84 6.75
CA PHE A 157 1.82 -12.24 7.01
C PHE A 157 2.38 -12.73 8.34
N ILE A 158 3.65 -12.41 8.65
CA ILE A 158 4.26 -12.73 9.95
C ILE A 158 3.50 -12.05 11.09
N HIS A 159 3.11 -10.78 10.93
CA HIS A 159 2.33 -10.04 11.91
C HIS A 159 0.97 -10.70 12.18
N VAL A 160 0.21 -11.02 11.13
CA VAL A 160 -1.09 -11.68 11.25
C VAL A 160 -0.95 -13.06 11.89
N ALA A 161 0.04 -13.85 11.45
CA ALA A 161 0.34 -15.15 12.07
C ALA A 161 0.66 -15.01 13.56
N GLY A 162 1.49 -14.02 13.93
CA GLY A 162 1.82 -13.74 15.33
C GLY A 162 0.60 -13.38 16.17
N VAL A 163 -0.33 -12.59 15.63
CA VAL A 163 -1.59 -12.24 16.31
C VAL A 163 -2.50 -13.47 16.48
N VAL A 164 -2.59 -14.32 15.45
CA VAL A 164 -3.38 -15.57 15.51
C VAL A 164 -2.79 -16.55 16.52
N ILE A 165 -1.47 -16.74 16.52
CA ILE A 165 -0.77 -17.59 17.49
C ILE A 165 -0.99 -17.06 18.91
N ASP A 166 -0.84 -15.76 19.14
CA ASP A 166 -1.07 -15.13 20.44
C ASP A 166 -2.51 -15.30 20.93
N LYS A 167 -3.47 -15.24 19.99
CA LYS A 167 -4.89 -15.50 20.26
C LYS A 167 -5.15 -16.95 20.68
N LEU A 168 -4.57 -17.92 19.97
CA LEU A 168 -4.84 -19.34 20.20
C LEU A 168 -4.11 -19.88 21.43
N LEU A 169 -2.83 -19.56 21.60
CA LEU A 169 -2.01 -20.10 22.68
C LEU A 169 -2.23 -19.37 24.01
N HIS A 170 -2.34 -18.04 23.97
CA HIS A 170 -2.39 -17.21 25.18
C HIS A 170 -3.77 -16.57 25.42
N LYS A 171 -4.78 -16.91 24.60
CA LYS A 171 -6.15 -16.36 24.69
C LYS A 171 -6.16 -14.83 24.71
N SER A 172 -5.15 -14.23 24.08
CA SER A 172 -4.94 -12.78 24.05
C SER A 172 -6.16 -12.06 23.50
N LYS A 173 -6.46 -10.88 24.05
CA LYS A 173 -7.54 -10.00 23.57
C LYS A 173 -7.00 -8.89 22.65
N ALA A 174 -5.87 -9.12 21.99
CA ALA A 174 -5.23 -8.12 21.13
C ALA A 174 -6.17 -7.66 20.01
N VAL A 175 -6.78 -8.59 19.27
CA VAL A 175 -7.72 -8.28 18.18
C VAL A 175 -8.94 -7.53 18.70
N GLU A 176 -9.55 -8.02 19.78
CA GLU A 176 -10.71 -7.37 20.39
C GLU A 176 -10.40 -5.95 20.85
N SER A 177 -9.21 -5.73 21.42
CA SER A 177 -8.77 -4.40 21.83
C SER A 177 -8.62 -3.45 20.64
N MET A 178 -8.29 -3.96 19.45
CA MET A 178 -8.28 -3.15 18.22
C MET A 178 -9.68 -2.83 17.69
N VAL A 179 -10.70 -3.58 18.12
CA VAL A 179 -12.10 -3.31 17.77
C VAL A 179 -12.75 -2.36 18.76
N ASP A 180 -12.63 -2.60 20.07
CA ASP A 180 -13.33 -1.79 21.09
C ASP A 180 -12.45 -0.68 21.71
N GLY A 181 -11.12 -0.80 21.61
CA GLY A 181 -10.13 0.15 22.11
C GLY A 181 -9.61 -0.13 23.52
N TYR A 182 -10.07 -1.19 24.18
CA TYR A 182 -9.87 -1.39 25.62
C TYR A 182 -9.12 -2.68 25.97
N LYS A 183 -8.42 -2.66 27.11
CA LYS A 183 -7.84 -3.83 27.77
C LYS A 183 -8.12 -3.78 29.27
N TYR A 184 -7.89 -4.89 29.98
CA TYR A 184 -8.00 -4.93 31.44
C TYR A 184 -6.61 -4.76 32.06
N GLY A 185 -6.46 -3.84 33.01
CA GLY A 185 -5.19 -3.59 33.70
C GLY A 185 -5.32 -2.48 34.75
N ASP A 186 -4.19 -2.14 35.36
CA ASP A 186 -4.12 -1.14 36.43
C ASP A 186 -3.36 0.14 35.99
N GLU A 187 -2.94 0.20 34.72
CA GLU A 187 -2.30 1.39 34.13
C GLU A 187 -3.30 2.51 33.82
N LYS A 188 -2.81 3.75 33.63
CA LYS A 188 -3.73 4.87 33.33
C LYS A 188 -4.20 4.85 31.88
N SER A 189 -5.52 4.88 31.74
CA SER A 189 -6.25 5.06 30.48
C SER A 189 -5.74 6.23 29.64
N LEU A 190 -5.66 6.02 28.32
CA LEU A 190 -5.38 7.05 27.32
C LEU A 190 -6.39 8.19 27.41
N LYS A 191 -5.89 9.43 27.35
CA LYS A 191 -6.69 10.66 27.20
C LYS A 191 -6.05 11.50 26.09
N LEU A 192 -6.83 11.82 25.06
CA LEU A 192 -6.37 12.65 23.95
C LEU A 192 -6.55 14.14 24.25
N THR A 193 -5.54 14.94 23.90
CA THR A 193 -5.63 16.41 23.88
C THR A 193 -6.50 16.88 22.69
N LEU A 194 -6.92 18.15 22.71
CA LEU A 194 -7.66 18.73 21.59
C LEU A 194 -6.86 18.67 20.28
N LEU A 195 -5.56 18.99 20.33
CA LEU A 195 -4.67 18.93 19.16
C LEU A 195 -4.59 17.51 18.57
N GLN A 196 -4.48 16.49 19.43
CA GLN A 196 -4.48 15.09 18.99
C GLN A 196 -5.81 14.68 18.36
N LYS A 197 -6.94 15.16 18.88
CA LYS A 197 -8.26 14.90 18.26
C LYS A 197 -8.39 15.57 16.90
N LEU A 198 -8.02 16.84 16.78
CA LEU A 198 -8.06 17.59 15.52
C LEU A 198 -7.17 16.93 14.46
N PHE A 199 -5.95 16.55 14.85
CA PHE A 199 -5.04 15.82 13.97
C PHE A 199 -5.62 14.47 13.55
N GLY A 200 -6.21 13.71 14.47
CA GLY A 200 -6.84 12.43 14.16
C GLY A 200 -8.01 12.57 13.18
N VAL A 201 -8.83 13.61 13.31
CA VAL A 201 -9.89 13.91 12.34
C VAL A 201 -9.30 14.28 10.98
N LEU A 202 -8.30 15.17 10.95
CA LEU A 202 -7.62 15.57 9.72
C LEU A 202 -7.00 14.37 9.00
N TRP A 203 -6.35 13.47 9.73
CA TRP A 203 -5.74 12.26 9.19
C TRP A 203 -6.77 11.38 8.46
N ILE A 204 -7.86 11.02 9.14
CA ILE A 204 -8.87 10.14 8.54
C ILE A 204 -9.60 10.85 7.39
N ALA A 205 -10.00 12.11 7.58
CA ALA A 205 -10.72 12.88 6.58
C ALA A 205 -9.87 13.10 5.31
N SER A 206 -8.60 13.47 5.45
CA SER A 206 -7.70 13.69 4.30
C SER A 206 -7.38 12.39 3.56
N SER A 207 -7.26 11.26 4.26
CA SER A 207 -7.01 9.96 3.63
C SER A 207 -8.22 9.50 2.80
N ILE A 208 -9.44 9.65 3.34
CA ILE A 208 -10.68 9.34 2.61
C ILE A 208 -10.88 10.33 1.45
N PHE A 209 -10.64 11.62 1.69
CA PHE A 209 -10.75 12.64 0.66
C PHE A 209 -9.77 12.38 -0.49
N LEU A 210 -8.51 12.06 -0.20
CA LEU A 210 -7.51 11.74 -1.23
C LEU A 210 -7.97 10.57 -2.08
N LEU A 211 -8.41 9.47 -1.46
CA LEU A 211 -8.90 8.30 -2.18
C LEU A 211 -10.06 8.66 -3.12
N ILE A 212 -11.09 9.35 -2.60
CA ILE A 212 -12.25 9.77 -3.40
C ILE A 212 -11.84 10.73 -4.52
N TYR A 213 -10.98 11.71 -4.21
CA TYR A 213 -10.49 12.68 -5.17
C TYR A 213 -9.76 12.00 -6.34
N LEU A 214 -8.86 11.08 -6.03
CA LEU A 214 -8.08 10.36 -7.04
C LEU A 214 -8.98 9.46 -7.91
N LEU A 215 -9.95 8.76 -7.31
CA LEU A 215 -10.93 7.95 -8.04
C LEU A 215 -11.83 8.79 -8.95
N SER A 216 -12.17 10.01 -8.52
CA SER A 216 -13.11 10.87 -9.25
C SER A 216 -12.44 11.73 -10.32
N ASN A 217 -11.11 11.91 -10.25
CA ASN A 217 -10.37 12.82 -11.13
C ASN A 217 -9.18 12.09 -11.76
N PRO A 218 -9.38 11.13 -12.68
CA PRO A 218 -8.28 10.34 -13.26
C PRO A 218 -7.27 11.17 -14.06
N SER A 219 -7.62 12.41 -14.45
CA SER A 219 -6.72 13.35 -15.11
C SER A 219 -5.84 14.17 -14.16
N ASN A 220 -5.78 13.83 -12.87
CA ASN A 220 -4.97 14.55 -11.89
C ASN A 220 -3.48 14.19 -12.00
N VAL A 221 -2.61 15.09 -11.54
CA VAL A 221 -1.14 14.96 -11.65
C VAL A 221 -0.55 13.68 -11.05
N LEU A 222 -1.22 13.02 -10.09
CA LEU A 222 -0.70 11.82 -9.46
C LEU A 222 -0.97 10.55 -10.27
N VAL A 223 -2.01 10.53 -11.11
CA VAL A 223 -2.45 9.30 -11.79
C VAL A 223 -2.61 9.44 -13.30
N ALA A 224 -2.63 10.67 -13.83
CA ALA A 224 -2.87 10.96 -15.23
C ALA A 224 -1.90 10.23 -16.16
N ASP A 225 -2.43 9.73 -17.27
CA ASP A 225 -1.64 9.24 -18.38
C ASP A 225 -1.03 10.44 -19.14
N ASN A 226 0.30 10.45 -19.25
CA ASN A 226 1.04 11.48 -19.99
C ASN A 226 1.74 10.91 -21.24
N ASN A 227 1.39 9.69 -21.65
CA ASN A 227 1.91 9.12 -22.88
C ASN A 227 1.46 9.95 -24.08
N ARG A 228 2.40 10.23 -24.99
CA ARG A 228 2.09 10.96 -26.23
C ARG A 228 1.39 10.01 -27.20
N ALA A 229 0.24 10.43 -27.71
CA ALA A 229 -0.40 9.74 -28.81
C ALA A 229 0.55 9.73 -30.02
N VAL A 230 0.89 8.54 -30.51
CA VAL A 230 1.76 8.38 -31.69
C VAL A 230 1.00 8.84 -32.93
N ASN A 231 1.53 9.84 -33.63
CA ASN A 231 0.97 10.26 -34.91
C ASN A 231 1.60 9.43 -36.03
N TYR A 232 1.02 8.25 -36.30
CA TYR A 232 1.54 7.32 -37.31
C TYR A 232 1.70 7.95 -38.70
N LYS A 233 0.89 8.94 -39.06
CA LYS A 233 1.01 9.66 -40.34
C LYS A 233 2.34 10.43 -40.46
N VAL A 234 2.83 10.94 -39.34
CA VAL A 234 4.06 11.75 -39.28
C VAL A 234 5.27 10.88 -38.95
N GLU A 235 5.14 10.01 -37.95
CA GLU A 235 6.26 9.22 -37.42
C GLU A 235 6.52 7.93 -38.23
N HIS A 236 5.49 7.36 -38.85
CA HIS A 236 5.56 6.09 -39.58
C HIS A 236 4.82 6.16 -40.92
N LYS A 237 5.19 7.15 -41.75
CA LYS A 237 4.53 7.45 -43.03
C LYS A 237 4.32 6.23 -43.93
N LEU A 238 5.31 5.34 -44.06
CA LEU A 238 5.19 4.13 -44.88
C LEU A 238 4.10 3.17 -44.35
N PHE A 239 4.07 2.92 -43.05
CA PHE A 239 3.01 2.11 -42.43
C PHE A 239 1.64 2.78 -42.57
N TYR A 240 1.58 4.10 -42.40
CA TYR A 240 0.35 4.86 -42.54
C TYR A 240 -0.20 4.85 -43.98
N ASP A 241 0.66 5.03 -44.97
CA ASP A 241 0.23 5.10 -46.37
C ASP A 241 -0.11 3.69 -46.92
N GLU A 242 0.69 2.67 -46.60
CA GLU A 242 0.53 1.33 -47.17
C GLU A 242 -0.47 0.46 -46.38
N CYS A 243 -0.44 0.50 -45.03
CA CYS A 243 -1.19 -0.46 -44.21
C CYS A 243 -2.51 0.10 -43.68
N VAL A 244 -2.58 1.39 -43.34
CA VAL A 244 -3.80 2.00 -42.75
C VAL A 244 -4.88 2.26 -43.79
N SER A 245 -4.52 2.21 -45.08
CA SER A 245 -5.49 2.27 -46.18
C SER A 245 -6.47 1.08 -46.17
N CYS A 246 -6.03 -0.08 -45.66
CA CYS A 246 -6.80 -1.32 -45.65
C CYS A 246 -7.04 -1.88 -44.23
N HIS A 247 -6.18 -1.57 -43.25
CA HIS A 247 -6.35 -1.99 -41.85
C HIS A 247 -6.76 -0.82 -40.96
N THR A 248 -7.67 -1.10 -40.02
CA THR A 248 -7.97 -0.14 -38.95
C THR A 248 -6.74 -0.01 -38.06
N LEU A 249 -6.34 1.24 -37.78
CA LEU A 249 -5.26 1.58 -36.84
C LEU A 249 -5.66 1.13 -35.42
N TYR A 250 -5.41 -0.12 -35.10
CA TYR A 250 -5.48 -0.63 -33.74
C TYR A 250 -4.07 -0.61 -33.17
N PRO A 251 -3.78 0.25 -32.18
CA PRO A 251 -2.63 0.08 -31.33
C PRO A 251 -2.53 -1.39 -30.86
N PRO A 252 -1.39 -2.08 -31.04
CA PRO A 252 -1.28 -3.52 -30.79
C PRO A 252 -1.67 -3.93 -29.37
N ASN A 253 -1.57 -3.00 -28.42
CA ASN A 253 -1.92 -3.16 -27.00
C ASN A 253 -3.43 -3.13 -26.70
N LEU A 254 -4.32 -2.83 -27.64
CA LEU A 254 -5.76 -2.74 -27.38
C LEU A 254 -6.51 -4.08 -27.51
N LEU A 255 -5.88 -5.13 -28.04
CA LEU A 255 -6.52 -6.44 -28.22
C LEU A 255 -5.64 -7.58 -27.67
N PRO A 256 -6.22 -8.58 -26.99
CA PRO A 256 -5.49 -9.79 -26.59
C PRO A 256 -4.89 -10.52 -27.79
N SER A 257 -3.77 -11.22 -27.61
CA SER A 257 -3.06 -11.95 -28.68
C SER A 257 -3.97 -12.89 -29.49
N SER A 258 -4.94 -13.53 -28.84
CA SER A 258 -5.92 -14.41 -29.49
C SER A 258 -6.85 -13.70 -30.48
N SER A 259 -7.14 -12.41 -30.27
CA SER A 259 -7.95 -11.60 -31.17
C SER A 259 -7.16 -11.19 -32.41
N TRP A 260 -5.87 -10.88 -32.23
CA TRP A 260 -4.94 -10.62 -33.33
C TRP A 260 -4.74 -11.83 -34.22
N VAL A 261 -4.49 -13.02 -33.64
CA VAL A 261 -4.34 -14.27 -34.39
C VAL A 261 -5.59 -14.57 -35.22
N LYS A 262 -6.80 -14.46 -34.63
CA LYS A 262 -8.05 -14.65 -35.38
C LYS A 262 -8.27 -13.65 -36.51
N MET A 263 -7.87 -12.39 -36.31
CA MET A 263 -8.01 -11.36 -37.34
C MET A 263 -7.09 -11.65 -38.53
N MET A 264 -5.85 -12.06 -38.27
CA MET A 264 -4.86 -12.39 -39.31
C MET A 264 -5.16 -13.73 -40.01
N ASP A 265 -5.69 -14.73 -39.28
CA ASP A 265 -6.07 -16.03 -39.84
C ASP A 265 -7.26 -15.92 -40.82
N ASN A 266 -8.17 -14.96 -40.62
CA ASN A 266 -9.29 -14.74 -41.53
C ASN A 266 -8.88 -14.06 -42.86
N GLU A 267 -7.68 -13.48 -42.96
CA GLU A 267 -7.22 -12.87 -44.21
C GLU A 267 -6.56 -13.88 -45.16
N THR A 268 -6.14 -15.05 -44.67
CA THR A 268 -5.55 -16.10 -45.53
C THR A 268 -6.58 -16.94 -46.29
N THR A 269 -7.87 -16.74 -46.05
CA THR A 269 -8.96 -17.47 -46.75
C THR A 269 -9.69 -16.64 -47.81
N ALA A 270 -9.22 -15.42 -48.11
CA ALA A 270 -9.82 -14.52 -49.09
C ALA A 270 -8.92 -14.24 -50.33
N GLN A 271 -8.11 -15.22 -50.73
CA GLN A 271 -7.47 -15.31 -52.06
C GLN A 271 -7.90 -16.60 -52.75
#